data_AF-A0A812W250-F1
#
_entry.id   AF-A0A812W250-F1
#
_cell.length_a   1.000
_cell.length_b   1.000
_cell.length_c   1.000
_cell.angle_alpha   90.00
_cell.angle_beta   90.00
_cell.angle_gamma   90.00
#
_symmetry.space_group_name_H-M   'P 1'
#
loop_
_entity.id
_entity.type
_entity.pdbx_description
1 polymer ?
#
loop_
_entity_poly.entity_id
_entity_poly.type
_entity_poly.pdbx_seq_one_letter_code
_entity_poly.pdbx_strand_id
1 'polypeptide(L)'
;VEFLRGLGGPGRLLVLTQMAGEVVRTGLEANEASGQTVLTEMVDRILLYKEHHQDLLDVVGVKVPFHYHHLLTVMVFIDLLVLSYGMALSESCLAPCMFLLMATIMIGMMDVASLLWNPFGAHATGFALHQWAQEFLAGVRAILDYEHDGSKEGWKHELQEEHYANIDLQKTPEEVQTLFDRAPQPPPQQVVVADEHAYTQQEHEHAPDGHVEVDVGAGVAGDG
;
A
#
# COMPACT_ATOMS: atom_id res chain seq x y z
N VAL A 1 -18.00 -8.35 -15.73
CA VAL A 1 -18.23 -7.76 -14.39
C VAL A 1 -19.34 -8.47 -13.61
N GLU A 2 -20.44 -8.91 -14.24
CA GLU A 2 -21.54 -9.61 -13.56
C GLU A 2 -21.12 -10.93 -12.89
N PHE A 3 -20.28 -11.74 -13.54
CA PHE A 3 -19.71 -12.96 -12.97
C PHE A 3 -19.01 -12.70 -11.61
N LEU A 4 -18.17 -11.67 -11.53
CA LEU A 4 -17.48 -11.30 -10.30
C LEU A 4 -18.44 -10.84 -9.20
N ARG A 5 -19.55 -10.20 -9.56
CA ARG A 5 -20.59 -9.79 -8.58
C ARG A 5 -21.33 -10.99 -7.98
N GLY A 6 -21.45 -12.09 -8.72
CA GLY A 6 -22.07 -13.33 -8.23
C GLY A 6 -21.19 -14.14 -7.29
N LEU A 7 -19.88 -13.89 -7.28
CA LEU A 7 -18.92 -14.58 -6.41
C LEU A 7 -18.89 -13.95 -5.00
N GLY A 8 -18.84 -14.79 -3.97
CA GLY A 8 -18.56 -14.36 -2.60
C GLY A 8 -17.18 -13.68 -2.47
N GLY A 9 -16.92 -13.04 -1.33
CA GLY A 9 -15.61 -12.41 -1.05
C GLY A 9 -14.41 -13.30 -1.36
N PRO A 10 -14.34 -14.52 -0.78
CA PRO A 10 -13.23 -15.45 -1.02
C PRO A 10 -13.11 -15.90 -2.49
N GLY A 11 -14.25 -16.13 -3.17
CA GLY A 11 -14.27 -16.54 -4.56
C GLY A 11 -13.73 -15.45 -5.50
N ARG A 12 -14.05 -14.17 -5.22
CA ARG A 12 -13.50 -13.04 -5.97
C ARG A 12 -11.99 -12.93 -5.82
N LEU A 13 -11.48 -13.06 -4.60
CA LEU A 13 -10.04 -13.02 -4.34
C LEU A 13 -9.30 -14.10 -5.12
N LEU A 14 -9.79 -15.35 -5.05
CA LEU A 14 -9.18 -16.48 -5.74
C LEU A 14 -9.06 -16.22 -7.25
N VAL A 15 -10.15 -15.73 -7.87
CA VAL A 15 -10.17 -15.40 -9.30
C VAL A 15 -9.20 -14.27 -9.61
N LEU A 16 -9.12 -13.23 -8.79
CA LEU A 16 -8.17 -12.12 -8.99
C LEU A 16 -6.71 -12.57 -8.90
N THR A 17 -6.36 -13.39 -7.89
CA THR A 17 -5.00 -13.92 -7.74
C THR A 17 -4.63 -14.85 -8.91
N GLN A 18 -5.59 -15.66 -9.39
CA GLN A 18 -5.38 -16.49 -10.57
C GLN A 18 -5.15 -15.64 -11.83
N MET A 19 -5.97 -14.61 -12.05
CA MET A 19 -5.80 -13.68 -13.17
C MET A 19 -4.45 -12.97 -13.12
N ALA A 20 -4.01 -12.53 -11.93
CA ALA A 20 -2.69 -11.94 -11.75
C ALA A 20 -1.57 -12.92 -12.15
N GLY A 21 -1.67 -14.19 -11.74
CA GLY A 21 -0.73 -15.23 -12.14
C GLY A 21 -0.73 -15.50 -13.65
N GLU A 22 -1.90 -15.49 -14.30
CA GLU A 22 -2.01 -15.65 -15.76
C GLU A 22 -1.37 -14.47 -16.53
N VAL A 23 -1.54 -13.24 -16.04
CA VAL A 23 -0.89 -12.05 -16.62
C VAL A 23 0.63 -12.16 -16.50
N VAL A 24 1.14 -12.52 -15.32
CA VAL A 24 2.59 -12.71 -15.11
C VAL A 24 3.15 -13.82 -16.01
N ARG A 25 2.43 -14.94 -16.15
CA ARG A 25 2.80 -16.03 -17.06
C ARG A 25 2.81 -15.59 -18.52
N THR A 26 1.78 -14.85 -18.97
CA THR A 26 1.70 -14.38 -20.35
C THR A 26 2.82 -13.38 -20.66
N GLY A 27 3.13 -12.49 -19.71
CA GLY A 27 4.25 -11.55 -19.83
C GLY A 27 5.61 -12.25 -19.91
N LEU A 28 5.76 -13.41 -19.27
CA LEU A 28 6.95 -14.25 -19.38
C LEU A 28 7.08 -14.89 -20.76
N GLU A 29 6.00 -15.52 -21.25
CA GLU A 29 5.98 -16.18 -22.56
C GLU A 29 6.30 -15.19 -23.69
N ALA A 30 5.95 -13.91 -23.52
CA ALA A 30 6.26 -12.85 -24.48
C ALA A 30 7.72 -12.35 -24.44
N ASN A 31 8.46 -12.57 -23.34
CA ASN A 31 9.82 -12.06 -23.12
C ASN A 31 10.84 -13.20 -22.95
N GLU A 32 10.97 -14.04 -23.98
CA GLU A 32 11.72 -15.32 -24.02
C GLU A 32 13.19 -15.29 -23.51
N ALA A 33 13.81 -14.13 -23.23
CA ALA A 33 15.26 -14.01 -23.10
C ALA A 33 15.84 -13.33 -21.84
N SER A 34 15.08 -12.67 -20.95
CA SER A 34 15.72 -11.80 -19.92
C SER A 34 15.16 -11.80 -18.50
N GLY A 35 14.23 -12.69 -18.13
CA GLY A 35 13.37 -12.41 -16.96
C GLY A 35 13.25 -13.43 -15.83
N GLN A 36 14.10 -14.46 -15.70
CA GLN A 36 13.85 -15.48 -14.66
C GLN A 36 13.81 -14.91 -13.23
N THR A 37 14.73 -14.00 -12.88
CA THR A 37 14.79 -13.40 -11.52
C THR A 37 13.61 -12.49 -11.22
N VAL A 38 13.23 -11.63 -12.17
CA VAL A 38 12.10 -10.69 -11.99
C VAL A 38 10.79 -11.47 -11.87
N LEU A 39 10.64 -12.54 -12.65
CA LEU A 39 9.47 -13.42 -12.59
C LEU A 39 9.34 -14.07 -11.21
N THR A 40 10.42 -14.67 -10.71
CA THR A 40 10.39 -15.33 -9.39
C THR A 40 10.01 -14.33 -8.32
N GLU A 41 10.53 -13.10 -8.39
CA GLU A 41 10.13 -12.06 -7.45
C GLU A 41 8.65 -11.68 -7.59
N MET A 42 8.12 -11.46 -8.80
CA MET A 42 6.70 -11.13 -8.99
C MET A 42 5.78 -12.24 -8.47
N VAL A 43 6.12 -13.51 -8.74
CA VAL A 43 5.37 -14.67 -8.24
C VAL A 43 5.42 -14.71 -6.71
N ASP A 44 6.58 -14.50 -6.11
CA ASP A 44 6.74 -14.45 -4.66
C ASP A 44 5.91 -13.32 -4.04
N ARG A 45 5.86 -12.13 -4.67
CA ARG A 45 4.99 -11.02 -4.21
C ARG A 45 3.51 -11.35 -4.29
N ILE A 46 3.06 -12.04 -5.34
CA ILE A 46 1.65 -12.47 -5.48
C ILE A 46 1.29 -13.51 -4.40
N LEU A 47 2.19 -14.46 -4.13
CA LEU A 47 1.99 -15.45 -3.08
C LEU A 47 1.97 -14.82 -1.69
N LEU A 48 2.89 -13.88 -1.42
CA LEU A 48 2.94 -13.12 -0.17
C LEU A 48 1.65 -12.30 0.03
N TYR A 49 1.17 -11.64 -1.02
CA TYR A 49 -0.12 -10.93 -0.98
C TYR A 49 -1.27 -11.88 -0.61
N LYS A 50 -1.31 -13.07 -1.21
CA LYS A 50 -2.33 -14.08 -0.93
C LYS A 50 -2.25 -14.55 0.53
N GLU A 51 -1.06 -14.77 1.07
CA GLU A 51 -0.83 -15.16 2.46
C GLU A 51 -1.37 -14.09 3.42
N HIS A 52 -0.96 -12.83 3.26
CA HIS A 52 -1.46 -11.73 4.10
C HIS A 52 -2.98 -11.54 4.01
N HIS A 53 -3.57 -11.76 2.84
CA HIS A 53 -5.01 -11.69 2.70
C HIS A 53 -5.71 -12.86 3.41
N GLN A 54 -5.12 -14.07 3.38
CA GLN A 54 -5.63 -15.21 4.12
C GLN A 54 -5.54 -14.96 5.63
N ASP A 55 -4.42 -14.45 6.13
CA ASP A 55 -4.25 -14.08 7.53
C ASP A 55 -5.32 -13.05 7.96
N LEU A 56 -5.57 -12.05 7.11
CA LEU A 56 -6.62 -11.06 7.36
C LEU A 56 -8.01 -11.70 7.42
N LEU A 57 -8.33 -12.61 6.48
CA LEU A 57 -9.60 -13.33 6.49
C LEU A 57 -9.75 -14.23 7.70
N ASP A 58 -8.67 -14.85 8.16
CA ASP A 58 -8.66 -15.68 9.35
C ASP A 58 -8.89 -14.82 10.60
N VAL A 59 -8.20 -13.69 10.72
CA VAL A 59 -8.40 -12.72 11.82
C VAL A 59 -9.83 -12.17 11.83
N VAL A 60 -10.38 -11.79 10.68
CA VAL A 60 -11.76 -11.28 10.55
C VAL A 60 -12.79 -12.40 10.76
N GLY A 61 -12.44 -13.62 10.40
CA GLY A 61 -13.26 -14.81 10.53
C GLY A 61 -13.41 -15.30 11.96
N VAL A 62 -12.43 -15.03 12.83
CA VAL A 62 -12.48 -15.33 14.26
C VAL A 62 -13.50 -14.41 14.94
N LYS A 63 -14.76 -14.85 14.93
CA LYS A 63 -15.81 -14.28 15.78
C LYS A 63 -15.69 -14.90 17.17
N VAL A 64 -15.53 -14.10 18.21
CA VAL A 64 -15.66 -14.61 19.57
C VAL A 64 -17.08 -15.14 19.71
N PRO A 65 -17.26 -16.33 20.27
CA PRO A 65 -18.57 -16.87 20.50
C PRO A 65 -19.41 -15.88 21.31
N PHE A 66 -20.64 -15.65 20.86
CA PHE A 66 -21.61 -14.73 21.45
C PHE A 66 -21.76 -14.88 22.98
N HIS A 67 -21.59 -16.10 23.48
CA HIS A 67 -21.62 -16.43 24.90
C HIS A 67 -20.57 -15.68 25.73
N TYR A 68 -19.35 -15.46 25.21
CA TYR A 68 -18.30 -14.75 25.96
C TYR A 68 -18.62 -13.28 26.17
N HIS A 69 -19.23 -12.63 25.18
CA HIS A 69 -19.68 -11.25 25.33
C HIS A 69 -20.68 -11.13 26.49
N HIS A 70 -21.67 -12.02 26.53
CA HIS A 70 -22.63 -12.05 27.63
C HIS A 70 -21.99 -12.36 28.99
N LEU A 71 -21.06 -13.31 29.05
CA LEU A 71 -20.36 -13.63 30.30
C LEU A 71 -19.55 -12.44 30.81
N LEU A 72 -18.86 -11.73 29.92
CA LEU A 72 -18.09 -10.53 30.30
C LEU A 72 -19.01 -9.43 30.83
N THR A 73 -20.12 -9.15 30.14
CA THR A 73 -21.12 -8.18 30.61
C THR A 73 -21.68 -8.57 31.98
N VAL A 74 -22.09 -9.84 32.17
CA VAL A 74 -22.62 -10.32 33.46
C VAL A 74 -21.59 -10.22 34.58
N MET A 75 -20.32 -10.55 34.31
CA MET A 75 -19.23 -10.43 35.29
C MET A 75 -19.07 -8.98 35.76
N VAL A 76 -18.97 -8.03 34.83
CA VAL A 76 -18.87 -6.60 35.16
C VAL A 76 -20.10 -6.11 35.94
N PHE A 77 -21.30 -6.57 35.59
CA PHE A 77 -22.51 -6.25 36.35
C PHE A 77 -22.47 -6.77 37.79
N ILE A 78 -22.01 -8.01 38.00
CA ILE A 78 -21.87 -8.58 39.35
C ILE A 78 -20.84 -7.78 40.15
N ASP A 79 -19.71 -7.40 39.54
CA ASP A 79 -18.69 -6.58 40.20
C ASP A 79 -19.24 -5.21 40.61
N LEU A 80 -20.03 -4.56 39.74
CA LEU A 80 -20.71 -3.31 40.06
C LEU A 80 -21.74 -3.48 41.19
N LEU A 81 -22.48 -4.58 41.22
CA LEU A 81 -23.42 -4.88 42.30
C LEU A 81 -22.69 -5.06 43.64
N VAL A 82 -21.61 -5.85 43.67
CA VAL A 82 -20.79 -6.04 44.87
C VAL A 82 -20.17 -4.73 45.33
N LEU A 83 -19.65 -3.92 44.40
CA LEU A 83 -19.07 -2.61 44.69
C LEU A 83 -20.12 -1.65 45.26
N SER A 84 -21.31 -1.61 44.66
CA SER A 84 -22.42 -0.76 45.12
C SER A 84 -22.85 -1.14 46.54
N TYR A 85 -22.93 -2.44 46.84
CA TYR A 85 -23.26 -2.94 48.17
C TYR A 85 -22.19 -2.55 49.20
N GLY A 86 -20.90 -2.69 48.86
CA GLY A 86 -19.80 -2.27 49.73
C GLY A 86 -19.81 -0.76 50.03
N MET A 87 -20.12 0.06 49.02
CA MET A 87 -20.22 1.51 49.20
C MET A 87 -21.47 1.91 49.99
N ALA A 88 -22.57 1.17 49.88
CA ALA A 88 -23.80 1.41 50.64
C ALA A 88 -23.63 1.15 52.15
N LEU A 89 -22.74 0.23 52.53
CA LEU A 89 -22.39 -0.02 53.93
C LEU A 89 -21.40 1.00 54.51
N SER A 90 -20.80 1.84 53.67
CA SER A 90 -19.84 2.84 54.12
C SER A 90 -20.55 4.07 54.70
N GLU A 91 -20.16 4.51 55.89
CA GLU A 91 -20.76 5.69 56.56
C GLU A 91 -20.34 7.04 55.94
N SER A 92 -19.45 7.02 54.93
CA SER A 92 -18.92 8.24 54.31
C SER A 92 -19.91 8.87 53.33
N CYS A 93 -20.20 10.17 53.51
CA CYS A 93 -21.01 10.96 52.59
C CYS A 93 -20.42 11.03 51.16
N LEU A 94 -19.11 10.77 50.99
CA LEU A 94 -18.44 10.75 49.69
C LEU A 94 -18.54 9.41 48.94
N ALA A 95 -19.03 8.34 49.59
CA ALA A 95 -19.10 7.00 48.98
C ALA A 95 -19.88 6.96 47.64
N PRO A 96 -21.04 7.64 47.48
CA PRO A 96 -21.76 7.65 46.21
C PRO A 96 -20.98 8.31 45.06
N CYS A 97 -20.19 9.35 45.38
CA CYS A 97 -19.35 10.04 44.39
C CYS A 97 -18.24 9.11 43.88
N MET A 98 -17.56 8.42 44.79
CA MET A 98 -16.52 7.44 44.43
C MET A 98 -17.09 6.24 43.66
N PHE A 99 -18.28 5.77 44.04
CA PHE A 99 -18.99 4.73 43.30
C PHE A 99 -19.28 5.15 41.86
N LEU A 100 -19.79 6.37 41.64
CA LEU A 100 -20.10 6.88 40.31
C LEU A 100 -18.85 6.95 39.41
N LEU A 101 -17.72 7.40 39.96
CA LEU A 101 -16.45 7.44 39.23
C LEU A 101 -15.99 6.03 38.84
N MET A 102 -16.00 5.07 39.78
CA MET A 102 -15.60 3.69 39.50
C MET A 102 -16.54 3.00 38.51
N ALA A 103 -17.85 3.21 38.64
CA ALA A 103 -18.84 2.68 37.71
C ALA A 103 -18.62 3.22 36.29
N THR A 104 -18.34 4.53 36.17
CA THR A 104 -18.04 5.16 34.87
C THR A 104 -16.79 4.56 34.22
N ILE A 105 -15.73 4.31 35.01
CA ILE A 105 -14.50 3.68 34.51
C ILE A 105 -14.78 2.24 34.05
N MET A 106 -15.49 1.43 34.83
CA MET A 106 -15.79 0.04 34.48
C MET A 106 -16.67 -0.07 33.24
N ILE A 107 -17.71 0.76 33.14
CA ILE A 107 -18.59 0.81 31.95
C ILE A 107 -17.78 1.30 30.73
N GLY A 108 -16.97 2.34 30.89
CA GLY A 108 -16.11 2.83 29.82
C GLY A 108 -15.11 1.79 29.31
N MET A 109 -14.49 1.00 30.21
CA MET A 109 -13.61 -0.10 29.81
C MET A 109 -14.36 -1.21 29.06
N MET A 110 -15.61 -1.51 29.45
CA MET A 110 -16.45 -2.47 28.74
C MET A 110 -16.79 -1.98 27.32
N ASP A 111 -17.13 -0.70 27.18
CA ASP A 111 -17.40 -0.10 25.86
C ASP A 111 -16.16 -0.12 24.97
N VAL A 112 -14.99 0.25 25.50
CA VAL A 112 -13.71 0.18 24.75
C VAL A 112 -13.40 -1.26 24.35
N ALA A 113 -13.58 -2.24 25.23
CA ALA A 113 -13.41 -3.65 24.90
C ALA A 113 -14.35 -4.11 23.77
N SER A 114 -15.59 -3.61 23.76
CA SER A 114 -16.55 -3.90 22.68
C SER A 114 -16.14 -3.29 21.33
N LEU A 115 -15.54 -2.10 21.33
CA LEU A 115 -15.05 -1.44 20.12
C LEU A 115 -13.79 -2.14 19.57
N LEU A 116 -12.87 -2.53 20.46
CA LEU A 116 -11.67 -3.27 20.09
C LEU A 116 -11.97 -4.69 19.59
N TRP A 117 -13.11 -5.26 19.99
CA TRP A 117 -13.53 -6.57 19.54
C TRP A 117 -13.81 -6.63 18.02
N ASN A 118 -14.35 -5.56 17.44
CA ASN A 118 -14.62 -5.49 15.99
C ASN A 118 -13.99 -4.22 15.39
N PRO A 119 -12.66 -4.21 15.20
CA PRO A 119 -11.94 -3.02 14.74
C PRO A 119 -12.25 -2.66 13.28
N PHE A 120 -12.87 -3.58 12.53
CA PHE A 120 -13.31 -3.39 11.14
C PHE A 120 -14.80 -3.09 11.00
N GLY A 121 -15.51 -2.88 12.12
CA GLY A 121 -16.92 -2.48 12.11
C GLY A 121 -17.14 -1.08 11.54
N ALA A 122 -18.41 -0.73 11.29
CA ALA A 122 -18.80 0.60 10.80
C ALA A 122 -18.68 1.72 11.85
N HIS A 123 -17.95 1.50 12.94
CA HIS A 123 -17.79 2.48 14.02
C HIS A 123 -16.81 3.57 13.58
N ALA A 124 -17.07 4.81 13.99
CA ALA A 124 -16.25 5.97 13.66
C ALA A 124 -14.79 5.85 14.16
N THR A 125 -14.53 4.98 15.14
CA THR A 125 -13.21 4.72 15.71
C THR A 125 -12.50 3.50 15.10
N GLY A 126 -13.11 2.83 14.12
CA GLY A 126 -12.52 1.67 13.46
C GLY A 126 -11.36 2.05 12.51
N PHE A 127 -10.69 1.04 11.96
CA PHE A 127 -9.71 1.28 10.90
C PHE A 127 -10.39 1.97 9.71
N ALA A 128 -9.77 3.03 9.18
CA ALA A 128 -10.25 3.76 8.01
C ALA A 128 -10.02 2.96 6.72
N LEU A 129 -10.50 1.71 6.65
CA LEU A 129 -10.32 0.79 5.54
C LEU A 129 -10.74 1.41 4.20
N HIS A 130 -11.79 2.23 4.21
CA HIS A 130 -12.26 2.91 3.00
C HIS A 130 -11.23 3.93 2.48
N GLN A 131 -10.71 4.77 3.38
CA GLN A 131 -9.68 5.74 3.03
C GLN A 131 -8.39 5.03 2.57
N TRP A 132 -7.95 4.03 3.33
CA TRP A 132 -6.78 3.24 2.97
C TRP A 132 -6.95 2.56 1.61
N ALA A 133 -8.13 1.99 1.32
CA ALA A 133 -8.40 1.36 0.02
C ALA A 133 -8.39 2.39 -1.12
N GLN A 134 -8.90 3.61 -0.89
CA GLN A 134 -8.84 4.70 -1.86
C GLN A 134 -7.39 5.13 -2.13
N GLU A 135 -6.59 5.29 -1.08
CA GLU A 135 -5.15 5.62 -1.18
C GLU A 135 -4.37 4.53 -1.91
N PHE A 136 -4.63 3.26 -1.57
CA PHE A 136 -4.04 2.11 -2.25
C PHE A 136 -4.40 2.08 -3.74
N LEU A 137 -5.68 2.24 -4.09
CA LEU A 137 -6.12 2.25 -5.49
C LEU A 137 -5.56 3.46 -6.26
N ALA A 138 -5.45 4.62 -5.61
CA ALA A 138 -4.81 5.79 -6.19
C ALA A 138 -3.32 5.52 -6.48
N GLY A 139 -2.60 4.85 -5.57
CA GLY A 139 -1.21 4.43 -5.78
C GLY A 139 -1.06 3.43 -6.93
N VAL A 140 -1.91 2.40 -6.98
CA VAL A 140 -1.92 1.44 -8.10
C VAL A 140 -2.20 2.13 -9.42
N ARG A 141 -3.17 3.04 -9.45
CA ARG A 141 -3.47 3.84 -10.64
C ARG A 141 -2.28 4.70 -11.04
N ALA A 142 -1.64 5.36 -10.09
CA ALA A 142 -0.46 6.17 -10.38
C ALA A 142 0.67 5.32 -11.00
N ILE A 143 0.89 4.10 -10.53
CA ILE A 143 1.89 3.18 -11.10
C ILE A 143 1.49 2.73 -12.51
N LEU A 144 0.20 2.43 -12.74
CA LEU A 144 -0.31 1.99 -14.05
C LEU A 144 -0.34 3.11 -15.09
N ASP A 145 -0.68 4.33 -14.67
CA ASP A 145 -0.73 5.52 -15.53
C ASP A 145 0.66 6.18 -15.67
N TYR A 146 1.68 5.70 -14.95
CA TYR A 146 3.04 6.23 -15.03
C TYR A 146 3.70 5.80 -16.35
N GLU A 147 3.59 6.65 -17.36
CA GLU A 147 4.43 6.57 -18.55
C GLU A 147 5.81 7.14 -18.21
N HIS A 148 6.78 6.26 -18.02
CA HIS A 148 8.17 6.67 -17.90
C HIS A 148 8.68 7.18 -19.25
N ASP A 149 9.36 8.33 -19.28
CA ASP A 149 9.87 8.91 -20.53
C ASP A 149 10.85 7.96 -21.26
N GLY A 150 11.59 7.13 -20.51
CA GLY A 150 12.45 6.07 -21.06
C GLY A 150 11.74 4.95 -21.82
N SER A 151 10.41 4.82 -21.66
CA SER A 151 9.63 3.85 -22.43
C SER A 151 9.65 4.14 -23.94
N LYS A 152 9.78 5.42 -24.33
CA LYS A 152 9.85 5.86 -25.73
C LYS A 152 11.20 5.55 -26.39
N GLU A 153 12.27 5.54 -25.60
CA GLU A 153 13.64 5.27 -26.08
C GLU A 153 14.05 3.80 -25.89
N GLY A 154 13.08 2.94 -25.56
CA GLY A 154 13.26 1.49 -25.50
C GLY A 154 14.12 1.03 -24.33
N TRP A 155 14.12 1.76 -23.21
CA TRP A 155 14.77 1.40 -21.93
C TRP A 155 16.30 1.23 -21.99
N LYS A 156 16.94 1.33 -23.16
CA LYS A 156 18.36 0.99 -23.34
C LYS A 156 19.29 1.94 -22.59
N HIS A 157 18.96 3.23 -22.61
CA HIS A 157 19.75 4.25 -21.93
C HIS A 157 19.68 4.07 -20.41
N GLU A 158 18.47 3.90 -19.87
CA GLU A 158 18.24 3.67 -18.44
C GLU A 158 18.81 2.33 -17.96
N LEU A 159 18.70 1.24 -18.74
CA LEU A 159 19.36 -0.01 -18.38
C LEU A 159 20.89 0.12 -18.40
N GLN A 160 21.45 0.92 -19.30
CA GLN A 160 22.88 1.21 -19.27
C GLN A 160 23.24 2.04 -18.04
N GLU A 161 22.49 3.10 -17.74
CA GLU A 161 22.69 3.91 -16.53
C GLU A 161 22.54 3.08 -15.25
N GLU A 162 21.52 2.23 -15.17
CA GLU A 162 21.34 1.30 -14.06
C GLU A 162 22.49 0.29 -14.01
N HIS A 163 22.93 -0.26 -15.14
CA HIS A 163 24.10 -1.15 -15.15
C HIS A 163 25.37 -0.46 -14.65
N TYR A 164 25.53 0.84 -14.91
CA TYR A 164 26.64 1.63 -14.37
C TYR A 164 26.42 2.05 -12.90
N ALA A 165 25.17 2.25 -12.47
CA ALA A 165 24.81 2.64 -11.11
C ALA A 165 24.77 1.44 -10.14
N ASN A 166 24.40 0.25 -10.64
CA ASN A 166 24.22 -0.98 -9.89
C ASN A 166 25.53 -1.78 -9.72
N ILE A 167 26.69 -1.16 -9.99
CA ILE A 167 27.99 -1.81 -9.82
C ILE A 167 28.32 -2.07 -8.33
N ASP A 168 27.58 -1.53 -7.35
CA ASP A 168 28.06 -1.62 -5.95
C ASP A 168 27.03 -1.86 -4.84
N LEU A 169 25.78 -2.25 -5.13
CA LEU A 169 24.78 -2.53 -4.07
C LEU A 169 24.86 -3.95 -3.49
N GLN A 170 25.60 -4.87 -4.14
CA GLN A 170 25.90 -6.20 -3.59
C GLN A 170 27.25 -6.26 -2.87
N LYS A 171 27.87 -5.11 -2.56
CA LYS A 171 29.08 -5.11 -1.75
C LYS A 171 28.79 -5.66 -0.37
N THR A 172 29.59 -6.64 0.05
CA THR A 172 29.56 -7.12 1.42
C THR A 172 29.85 -5.95 2.37
N PRO A 173 29.32 -5.95 3.59
CA PRO A 173 29.54 -4.85 4.54
C PRO A 173 31.04 -4.56 4.77
N GLU A 174 31.90 -5.58 4.59
CA GLU A 174 33.36 -5.44 4.62
C GLU A 174 33.89 -4.60 3.45
N GLU A 175 33.41 -4.82 2.23
CA GLU A 175 33.79 -4.01 1.05
C GLU A 175 33.25 -2.59 1.13
N VAL A 176 32.08 -2.39 1.72
CA VAL A 176 31.54 -1.06 2.03
C VAL A 176 32.44 -0.35 3.05
N GLN A 177 32.90 -1.05 4.08
CA GLN A 177 33.85 -0.51 5.07
C GLN A 177 35.15 -0.06 4.38
N THR A 178 35.67 -0.85 3.43
CA THR A 178 36.89 -0.47 2.68
C THR A 178 36.73 0.75 1.78
N LEU A 179 35.51 1.06 1.33
CA LEU A 179 35.21 2.29 0.59
C LEU A 179 35.27 3.53 1.49
N PHE A 180 34.85 3.40 2.75
CA PHE A 180 34.95 4.48 3.75
C PHE A 180 36.36 4.63 4.33
N ASP A 181 37.10 3.53 4.46
CA ASP A 181 38.50 3.54 4.92
C ASP A 181 39.49 3.98 3.82
N ARG A 182 39.03 4.06 2.57
CA ARG A 182 39.83 4.58 1.45
C ARG A 182 40.03 6.07 1.65
N ALA A 183 41.23 6.44 2.09
CA ALA A 183 41.66 7.83 2.18
C ALA A 183 41.29 8.60 0.89
N PRO A 184 40.81 9.86 1.01
CA PRO A 184 40.33 10.62 -0.14
C PRO A 184 41.37 10.57 -1.25
N GLN A 185 41.01 9.93 -2.36
CA GLN A 185 41.90 9.92 -3.51
C GLN A 185 42.12 11.37 -3.93
N PRO A 186 43.37 11.77 -4.20
CA PRO A 186 43.63 13.09 -4.74
C PRO A 186 42.74 13.27 -5.97
N PRO A 187 42.12 14.45 -6.15
CA PRO A 187 41.15 14.67 -7.22
C PRO A 187 41.76 14.17 -8.53
N PRO A 188 41.01 13.39 -9.33
CA PRO A 188 41.51 12.87 -10.59
C PRO A 188 42.09 14.04 -11.35
N GLN A 189 43.39 13.99 -11.65
CA GLN A 189 44.03 14.98 -12.48
C GLN A 189 43.18 15.07 -13.73
N GLN A 190 42.51 16.21 -13.92
CA GLN A 190 41.71 16.46 -15.11
C GLN A 190 42.63 16.19 -16.28
N VAL A 191 42.40 15.07 -16.97
CA VAL A 191 43.01 14.83 -18.26
C VAL A 191 42.48 15.99 -19.09
N VAL A 192 43.34 16.96 -19.35
CA VAL A 192 43.09 18.05 -20.27
C VAL A 192 42.90 17.36 -21.62
N VAL A 193 41.67 16.95 -21.90
CA VAL A 193 41.27 16.53 -23.24
C VAL A 193 41.43 17.80 -24.06
N ALA A 194 42.47 17.84 -24.86
CA ALA A 194 42.71 18.92 -25.79
C ALA A 194 41.46 19.05 -26.66
N ASP A 195 40.76 20.17 -26.51
CA ASP A 195 39.67 20.60 -27.36
C ASP A 195 40.16 20.62 -28.81
N GLU A 196 39.83 19.58 -29.56
CA GLU A 196 39.96 19.56 -31.02
C GLU A 196 38.62 19.14 -31.64
N HIS A 197 37.57 19.92 -31.40
CA HIS A 197 36.41 19.88 -32.29
C HIS A 197 35.94 21.29 -32.65
N ALA A 198 36.38 21.68 -33.84
CA ALA A 198 35.89 22.78 -34.63
C ALA A 198 34.36 22.76 -34.72
N TYR A 199 33.78 23.87 -34.27
CA TYR A 199 32.40 24.26 -34.44
C TYR A 199 32.08 24.33 -35.94
N THR A 200 31.41 23.32 -36.49
CA THR A 200 30.74 23.43 -37.78
C THR A 200 29.30 23.85 -37.48
N GLN A 201 29.09 25.17 -37.44
CA GLN A 201 27.77 25.77 -37.62
C GLN A 201 27.32 25.42 -39.05
N GLN A 202 26.39 24.47 -39.18
CA GLN A 202 25.62 24.33 -40.39
C GLN A 202 24.16 24.53 -40.04
N GLU A 203 23.67 25.69 -40.47
CA GLU A 203 22.27 26.08 -40.55
C GLU A 203 21.40 24.93 -41.05
N HIS A 204 20.37 24.57 -40.28
CA HIS A 204 19.16 24.04 -40.89
C HIS A 204 17.96 24.88 -40.42
N GLU A 205 17.78 25.93 -41.20
CA GLU A 205 16.57 26.73 -41.31
C GLU A 205 15.42 25.87 -41.87
N HIS A 206 14.20 26.24 -41.46
CA HIS A 206 12.93 26.09 -42.19
C HIS A 206 12.14 24.76 -42.08
N ALA A 207 11.12 24.76 -41.22
CA ALA A 207 9.85 24.09 -41.49
C ALA A 207 8.69 24.95 -40.95
N PRO A 208 7.65 25.23 -41.76
CA PRO A 208 6.61 26.20 -41.43
C PRO A 208 5.49 25.63 -40.56
N ASP A 209 4.93 26.51 -39.74
CA ASP A 209 3.70 26.36 -38.97
C ASP A 209 2.54 25.81 -39.80
N GLY A 210 2.12 24.60 -39.48
CA GLY A 210 0.83 24.05 -39.87
C GLY A 210 -0.23 24.42 -38.85
N HIS A 211 -0.90 25.54 -39.06
CA HIS A 211 -2.17 25.87 -38.40
C HIS A 211 -3.21 24.78 -38.70
N VAL A 212 -3.56 23.97 -37.69
CA VAL A 212 -4.74 23.09 -37.74
C VAL A 212 -5.87 23.82 -37.04
N GLU A 213 -6.73 24.44 -37.84
CA GLU A 213 -8.03 24.98 -37.44
C GLU A 213 -8.96 23.81 -37.14
N VAL A 214 -9.14 23.49 -35.86
CA VAL A 214 -10.14 22.52 -35.42
C VAL A 214 -11.48 23.24 -35.30
N ASP A 215 -12.30 23.06 -36.32
CA ASP A 215 -13.70 23.46 -36.39
C ASP A 215 -14.50 22.72 -35.30
N VAL A 216 -14.79 23.42 -34.19
CA VAL A 216 -15.66 22.93 -33.12
C VAL A 216 -17.10 23.10 -33.59
N GLY A 217 -17.56 22.09 -34.33
CA GLY A 217 -18.96 21.93 -34.72
C GLY A 217 -19.88 21.86 -33.51
N ALA A 218 -20.64 22.92 -33.31
CA ALA A 218 -21.80 22.97 -32.44
C ALA A 218 -22.96 22.16 -33.06
N GLY A 219 -23.30 21.01 -32.47
CA GLY A 219 -24.63 20.39 -32.56
C GLY A 219 -25.23 20.42 -31.15
N VAL A 220 -26.16 21.31 -30.80
CA VAL A 220 -27.58 21.38 -31.22
C VAL A 220 -28.34 20.09 -30.90
N ALA A 221 -29.00 20.14 -29.73
CA ALA A 221 -30.42 19.84 -29.45
C ALA A 221 -31.09 18.55 -29.96
N GLY A 222 -31.88 17.94 -29.06
CA GLY A 222 -32.98 17.02 -29.35
C GLY A 222 -33.07 15.94 -28.27
N ASP A 223 -33.88 16.12 -27.23
CA ASP A 223 -35.32 15.79 -27.14
C ASP A 223 -35.57 14.34 -26.69
N GLY A 224 -36.31 14.18 -25.59
CA GLY A 224 -36.87 12.91 -25.11
C GLY A 224 -36.78 12.70 -23.60
#